data_AF-L7JWB0-F1
#
_entry.id   AF-L7JWB0-F1
#
_cell.length_a   1.000
_cell.length_b   1.000
_cell.length_c   1.000
_cell.angle_alpha   90.00
_cell.angle_beta   90.00
_cell.angle_gamma   90.00
#
_symmetry.space_group_name_H-M   'P 1'
#
loop_
_entity.id
_entity.type
_entity.pdbx_description
1 polymer ?
#
loop_
_entity_poly.entity_id
_entity_poly.type
_entity_poly.pdbx_seq_one_letter_code
_entity_poly.pdbx_strand_id
1 'polypeptide(L)'
;MFFIHFLPLILCESDEQPKDNPIQNIAFDKSRKTDGYEAILFFKRDVNPSQISIMGSETPDDDESYTIVKVMDIDSDFEETRNRLHVPLDDDVLMQKGKTYSIQIREDNEIFHSEAFQFDKSSGKFKLSREMKSTGGTKAGWIVGLVLGATALFLVLILIFVRLCR
;
A
#
# COMPACT_ATOMS: atom_id res chain seq x y z
N MET A 1 -20.49 -62.18 -19.65
CA MET A 1 -20.03 -61.98 -18.26
C MET A 1 -19.03 -60.82 -18.30
N PHE A 2 -19.44 -59.64 -17.84
CA PHE A 2 -18.66 -58.40 -17.93
C PHE A 2 -17.51 -58.41 -16.92
N PHE A 3 -16.27 -58.29 -17.39
CA PHE A 3 -15.09 -58.08 -16.54
C PHE A 3 -14.91 -56.57 -16.33
N ILE A 4 -15.33 -56.08 -15.17
CA ILE A 4 -15.04 -54.70 -14.74
C ILE A 4 -13.60 -54.65 -14.25
N HIS A 5 -12.75 -53.91 -14.98
CA HIS A 5 -11.40 -53.57 -14.53
C HIS A 5 -11.52 -52.57 -13.38
N PHE A 6 -11.10 -52.98 -12.17
CA PHE A 6 -10.85 -52.04 -11.09
C PHE A 6 -9.51 -51.33 -11.37
N LEU A 7 -9.58 -50.10 -11.88
CA LEU A 7 -8.46 -49.17 -11.78
C LEU A 7 -8.38 -48.71 -10.32
N PRO A 8 -7.23 -48.86 -9.62
CA PRO A 8 -7.01 -48.13 -8.39
C PRO A 8 -6.84 -46.66 -8.74
N LEU A 9 -7.83 -45.83 -8.38
CA LEU A 9 -7.67 -44.39 -8.25
C LEU A 9 -6.55 -44.16 -7.22
N ILE A 10 -5.36 -43.81 -7.71
CA ILE A 10 -4.32 -43.21 -6.89
C ILE A 10 -4.80 -41.78 -6.61
N LEU A 11 -5.67 -41.63 -5.61
CA LEU A 11 -5.87 -40.36 -4.93
C LEU A 11 -4.64 -40.17 -4.03
N CYS A 12 -3.65 -39.46 -4.53
CA CYS A 12 -2.62 -38.86 -3.69
C CYS A 12 -2.82 -37.35 -3.79
N GLU A 13 -3.89 -36.87 -3.17
CA GLU A 13 -4.03 -35.47 -2.82
C GLU A 13 -3.57 -35.42 -1.36
N SER A 14 -2.30 -35.07 -1.15
CA SER A 14 -1.87 -34.70 0.19
C SER A 14 -2.61 -33.42 0.53
N ASP A 15 -3.52 -33.48 1.50
CA ASP A 15 -4.01 -32.30 2.21
C ASP A 15 -2.80 -31.66 2.93
N GLU A 16 -1.99 -30.90 2.18
CA GLU A 16 -1.07 -29.95 2.80
C GLU A 16 -1.96 -28.88 3.43
N GLN A 17 -2.02 -28.89 4.76
CA GLN A 17 -2.69 -27.81 5.49
C GLN A 17 -2.07 -26.48 5.05
N PRO A 18 -2.90 -25.49 4.66
CA PRO A 18 -2.38 -24.20 4.21
C PRO A 18 -1.55 -23.59 5.33
N LYS A 19 -0.33 -23.13 5.01
CA LYS A 19 0.56 -22.62 6.06
C LYS A 19 0.06 -21.27 6.52
N ASP A 20 0.21 -21.01 7.81
CA ASP A 20 -0.04 -19.69 8.36
C ASP A 20 0.90 -18.64 7.75
N ASN A 21 0.39 -17.42 7.58
CA ASN A 21 1.17 -16.28 7.14
C ASN A 21 2.40 -16.08 8.05
N PRO A 22 3.63 -16.15 7.49
CA PRO A 22 4.86 -16.03 8.26
C PRO A 22 5.06 -14.61 8.81
N ILE A 23 4.40 -13.60 8.24
CA ILE A 23 4.46 -12.21 8.71
C ILE A 23 3.61 -12.08 9.98
N GLN A 24 4.25 -11.77 11.10
CA GLN A 24 3.58 -11.45 12.36
C GLN A 24 3.15 -9.99 12.41
N ASN A 25 4.05 -9.08 12.04
CA ASN A 25 3.81 -7.64 12.12
C ASN A 25 4.73 -6.88 11.16
N ILE A 26 4.36 -5.62 10.89
CA ILE A 26 5.17 -4.65 10.15
C ILE A 26 5.21 -3.35 10.94
N ALA A 27 6.38 -2.74 11.02
CA ALA A 27 6.56 -1.39 11.54
C ALA A 27 7.31 -0.54 10.52
N PHE A 28 7.22 0.79 10.69
CA PHE A 28 7.93 1.75 9.83
C PHE A 28 8.77 2.66 10.71
N ASP A 29 10.04 2.85 10.35
CA ASP A 29 10.94 3.75 11.06
C ASP A 29 11.82 4.53 10.07
N LYS A 30 12.52 5.55 10.57
CA LYS A 30 13.61 6.16 9.82
C LYS A 30 14.82 5.21 9.90
N SER A 31 15.38 4.84 8.75
CA SER A 31 16.58 4.04 8.71
C SER A 31 17.73 4.74 9.42
N ARG A 32 18.52 3.96 10.15
CA ARG A 32 19.74 4.44 10.81
C ARG A 32 20.95 4.43 9.88
N LYS A 33 20.84 3.70 8.76
CA LYS A 33 21.93 3.47 7.79
C LYS A 33 21.80 4.36 6.57
N THR A 34 20.59 4.62 6.10
CA THR A 34 20.28 5.52 4.98
C THR A 34 19.54 6.77 5.47
N ASP A 35 19.60 7.87 4.72
CA ASP A 35 18.80 9.07 5.02
C ASP A 35 17.36 8.91 4.51
N GLY A 36 16.66 7.90 5.02
CA GLY A 36 15.25 7.72 4.72
C GLY A 36 14.57 6.65 5.56
N TYR A 37 13.61 5.91 5.04
CA TYR A 37 12.67 5.05 5.75
C TYR A 37 12.93 3.58 5.51
N GLU A 38 12.56 2.77 6.50
CA GLU A 38 12.57 1.32 6.40
C GLU A 38 11.27 0.72 6.94
N ALA A 39 10.84 -0.38 6.34
CA ALA A 39 9.89 -1.31 6.94
C ALA A 39 10.66 -2.33 7.76
N ILE A 40 10.20 -2.58 8.98
CA ILE A 40 10.71 -3.62 9.86
C ILE A 40 9.66 -4.73 9.87
N LEU A 41 10.00 -5.87 9.27
CA LEU A 41 9.16 -7.05 9.23
C LEU A 41 9.49 -7.93 10.42
N PHE A 42 8.45 -8.43 11.08
CA PHE A 42 8.58 -9.39 12.18
C PHE A 42 7.97 -10.71 11.73
N PHE A 43 8.74 -11.79 11.79
CA PHE A 43 8.32 -13.10 11.32
C PHE A 43 8.06 -14.07 12.46
N LYS A 44 7.08 -14.95 12.27
CA LYS A 44 6.77 -16.05 13.18
C LYS A 44 7.78 -17.20 13.08
N ARG A 45 8.46 -17.31 11.94
CA ARG A 45 9.43 -18.35 11.57
C ARG A 45 10.50 -17.75 10.64
N ASP A 46 11.56 -18.52 10.39
CA ASP A 46 12.60 -18.11 9.45
C ASP A 46 12.04 -18.13 8.02
N VAL A 47 12.38 -17.09 7.25
CA VAL A 47 11.94 -16.89 5.87
C VAL A 47 13.16 -16.54 5.04
N ASN A 48 13.29 -17.12 3.84
CA ASN A 48 14.38 -16.76 2.93
C ASN A 48 14.17 -15.32 2.38
N PRO A 49 15.09 -14.36 2.63
CA PRO A 49 14.96 -13.00 2.13
C PRO A 49 14.81 -12.91 0.61
N SER A 50 15.42 -13.83 -0.15
CA SER A 50 15.33 -13.86 -1.62
C SER A 50 13.93 -14.18 -2.16
N GLN A 51 13.01 -14.58 -1.29
CA GLN A 51 11.61 -14.86 -1.62
C GLN A 51 10.67 -13.71 -1.23
N ILE A 52 11.24 -12.61 -0.76
CA ILE A 52 10.50 -11.44 -0.29
C ILE A 52 10.60 -10.33 -1.32
N SER A 53 9.48 -9.70 -1.64
CA SER A 53 9.43 -8.58 -2.57
C SER A 53 8.42 -7.54 -2.14
N ILE A 54 8.66 -6.28 -2.49
CA ILE A 54 7.69 -5.21 -2.33
C ILE A 54 6.79 -5.21 -3.56
N MET A 55 5.48 -5.31 -3.33
CA MET A 55 4.44 -5.20 -4.35
C MET A 55 3.76 -3.85 -4.23
N GLY A 56 3.34 -3.27 -5.35
CA GLY A 56 2.66 -1.97 -5.39
C GLY A 56 1.50 -1.96 -6.37
N SER A 57 0.48 -1.15 -6.09
CA SER A 57 -0.59 -0.87 -7.02
C SER A 57 -0.12 0.11 -8.11
N GLU A 58 -0.45 -0.15 -9.36
CA GLU A 58 -0.38 0.84 -10.44
C GLU A 58 -1.78 1.26 -10.89
N THR A 59 -1.87 2.46 -11.47
CA THR A 59 -3.07 2.89 -12.20
C THR A 59 -3.04 2.15 -13.53
N PRO A 60 -3.94 1.20 -13.76
CA PRO A 60 -4.02 0.54 -15.05
C PRO A 60 -4.63 1.49 -16.09
N ASP A 61 -4.46 1.12 -17.36
CA ASP A 61 -5.03 1.87 -18.49
C ASP A 61 -6.57 1.79 -18.58
N ASP A 62 -7.19 0.87 -17.83
CA ASP A 62 -8.63 0.63 -17.76
C ASP A 62 -9.16 0.85 -16.33
N ASP A 63 -10.13 1.75 -16.18
CA ASP A 63 -10.73 2.17 -14.91
C ASP A 63 -11.40 1.02 -14.13
N GLU A 64 -11.73 -0.11 -14.79
CA GLU A 64 -12.31 -1.30 -14.13
C GLU A 64 -11.28 -2.31 -13.63
N SER A 65 -9.99 -2.07 -13.85
CA SER A 65 -8.93 -2.99 -13.47
C SER A 65 -8.04 -2.43 -12.35
N TYR A 66 -7.20 -3.29 -11.77
CA TYR A 66 -6.06 -2.87 -10.97
C TYR A 66 -4.88 -3.77 -11.31
N THR A 67 -3.67 -3.20 -11.43
CA THR A 67 -2.46 -3.98 -11.66
C THR A 67 -1.58 -3.92 -10.42
N ILE A 68 -1.20 -5.09 -9.91
CA ILE A 68 -0.16 -5.19 -8.87
C ILE A 68 1.15 -5.53 -9.57
N VAL A 69 2.13 -4.65 -9.43
CA VAL A 69 3.47 -4.86 -9.98
C VAL A 69 4.44 -5.17 -8.85
N LYS A 70 5.44 -6.00 -9.16
CA LYS A 70 6.61 -6.16 -8.31
C LYS A 70 7.44 -4.90 -8.41
N VAL A 71 7.58 -4.18 -7.30
CA VAL A 71 8.30 -2.91 -7.25
C VAL A 71 9.77 -3.14 -6.98
N MET A 72 10.09 -4.07 -6.07
CA MET A 72 11.46 -4.26 -5.61
C MET A 72 11.70 -5.68 -5.11
N ASP A 73 12.85 -6.23 -5.45
CA ASP A 73 13.43 -7.42 -4.82
C ASP A 73 14.17 -7.04 -3.55
N ILE A 74 14.04 -7.88 -2.51
CA ILE A 74 14.76 -7.68 -1.26
C ILE A 74 16.04 -8.53 -1.31
N ASP A 75 17.17 -7.89 -1.60
CA ASP A 75 18.50 -8.52 -1.64
C ASP A 75 18.89 -9.21 -0.32
N SER A 76 19.72 -10.25 -0.39
CA SER A 76 20.13 -11.05 0.78
C SER A 76 20.99 -10.32 1.81
N ASP A 77 21.51 -9.14 1.48
CA ASP A 77 22.46 -8.39 2.31
C ASP A 77 21.80 -7.59 3.44
N PHE A 78 20.47 -7.66 3.56
CA PHE A 78 19.76 -7.01 4.65
C PHE A 78 20.06 -7.66 5.99
N GLU A 79 20.14 -6.83 7.03
CA GLU A 79 20.59 -7.22 8.36
C GLU A 79 19.51 -8.07 9.04
N GLU A 80 19.58 -9.38 8.85
CA GLU A 80 18.70 -10.35 9.49
C GLU A 80 19.01 -10.38 10.99
N THR A 81 18.07 -9.87 11.80
CA THR A 81 18.26 -9.80 13.25
C THR A 81 17.07 -10.45 13.96
N ARG A 82 17.20 -11.72 14.36
CA ARG A 82 16.22 -12.44 15.22
C ARG A 82 14.78 -12.40 14.67
N ASN A 83 14.53 -13.09 13.57
CA ASN A 83 13.22 -13.16 12.89
C ASN A 83 12.69 -11.78 12.49
N ARG A 84 13.61 -10.86 12.20
CA ARG A 84 13.28 -9.51 11.72
C ARG A 84 14.12 -9.17 10.52
N LEU A 85 13.49 -8.46 9.60
CA LEU A 85 14.13 -7.97 8.39
C LEU A 85 13.84 -6.49 8.24
N HIS A 86 14.91 -5.73 8.05
CA HIS A 86 14.85 -4.31 7.75
C HIS A 86 14.89 -4.12 6.24
N VAL A 87 13.83 -3.53 5.70
CA VAL A 87 13.61 -3.35 4.27
C VAL A 87 13.61 -1.86 3.96
N PRO A 88 14.57 -1.33 3.19
CA PRO A 88 14.59 0.08 2.85
C PRO A 88 13.38 0.43 1.96
N LEU A 89 12.81 1.60 2.18
CA LEU A 89 11.66 2.13 1.44
C LEU A 89 11.99 3.41 0.66
N ASP A 90 13.27 3.73 0.54
CA ASP A 90 13.82 5.00 0.02
C ASP A 90 13.91 5.10 -1.50
N ASP A 91 13.17 4.26 -2.21
CA ASP A 91 13.09 4.34 -3.65
C ASP A 91 12.13 5.48 -4.05
N ASP A 92 12.56 6.35 -4.97
CA ASP A 92 11.71 7.36 -5.62
C ASP A 92 10.42 6.72 -6.19
N VAL A 93 10.48 5.44 -6.58
CA VAL A 93 9.34 4.63 -7.01
C VAL A 93 8.34 4.40 -5.87
N LEU A 94 8.81 4.14 -4.64
CA LEU A 94 7.97 3.88 -3.47
C LEU A 94 7.35 5.16 -2.88
N MET A 95 7.96 6.32 -3.09
CA MET A 95 7.44 7.61 -2.61
C MET A 95 6.43 8.27 -3.59
N GLN A 96 6.09 7.60 -4.70
CA GLN A 96 5.11 8.06 -5.67
C GLN A 96 3.72 8.27 -5.04
N LYS A 97 2.99 9.30 -5.52
CA LYS A 97 1.66 9.64 -5.00
C LYS A 97 0.66 8.53 -5.28
N GLY A 98 -0.06 8.09 -4.24
CA GLY A 98 -1.30 7.32 -4.39
C GLY A 98 -1.14 5.82 -4.60
N LYS A 99 0.10 5.30 -4.61
CA LYS A 99 0.33 3.87 -4.67
C LYS A 99 0.18 3.25 -3.27
N THR A 100 -0.45 2.09 -3.23
CA THR A 100 -0.57 1.23 -2.06
C THR A 100 0.39 0.07 -2.21
N TYR A 101 1.17 -0.21 -1.17
CA TYR A 101 2.20 -1.22 -1.16
C TYR A 101 1.86 -2.37 -0.21
N SER A 102 2.43 -3.54 -0.46
CA SER A 102 2.45 -4.66 0.48
C SER A 102 3.78 -5.40 0.33
N ILE A 103 4.23 -6.07 1.38
CA ILE A 103 5.31 -7.05 1.28
C ILE A 103 4.71 -8.39 0.88
N GLN A 104 5.26 -9.01 -0.16
CA GLN A 104 4.94 -10.36 -0.58
C GLN A 104 6.05 -11.32 -0.17
N ILE A 105 5.69 -12.50 0.33
CA ILE A 105 6.60 -13.62 0.59
C ILE A 105 6.09 -14.83 -0.19
N ARG A 106 6.97 -15.50 -0.94
CA ARG A 106 6.64 -16.72 -1.67
C ARG A 106 7.37 -17.92 -1.08
N GLU A 107 6.67 -18.76 -0.32
CA GLU A 107 7.20 -19.99 0.27
C GLU A 107 6.45 -21.21 -0.28
N ASP A 108 7.15 -22.21 -0.81
CA ASP A 108 6.58 -23.52 -1.18
C ASP A 108 5.26 -23.46 -1.98
N ASN A 109 5.21 -22.61 -3.00
CA ASN A 109 4.05 -22.32 -3.86
C ASN A 109 2.89 -21.53 -3.21
N GLU A 110 3.01 -21.15 -1.95
CA GLU A 110 2.09 -20.22 -1.29
C GLU A 110 2.61 -18.78 -1.36
N ILE A 111 1.66 -17.84 -1.41
CA ILE A 111 1.93 -16.41 -1.48
C ILE A 111 1.28 -15.74 -0.28
N PHE A 112 2.09 -15.07 0.52
CA PHE A 112 1.65 -14.32 1.70
C PHE A 112 1.87 -12.84 1.50
N HIS A 113 0.93 -12.03 1.98
CA HIS A 113 1.01 -10.58 1.94
C HIS A 113 1.00 -9.98 3.33
N SER A 114 1.77 -8.91 3.52
CA SER A 114 1.59 -8.02 4.67
C SER A 114 0.29 -7.25 4.51
N GLU A 115 -0.12 -6.58 5.59
CA GLU A 115 -1.08 -5.51 5.45
C GLU A 115 -0.58 -4.42 4.51
N ALA A 116 -1.51 -3.81 3.79
CA ALA A 116 -1.24 -2.74 2.87
C ALA A 116 -0.78 -1.46 3.59
N PHE A 117 0.18 -0.75 3.02
CA PHE A 117 0.72 0.50 3.55
C PHE A 117 0.97 1.53 2.46
N GLN A 118 1.01 2.81 2.85
CA GLN A 118 1.12 3.96 1.96
C GLN A 118 2.03 5.02 2.55
N PHE A 119 2.67 5.82 1.69
CA PHE A 119 3.40 7.01 2.14
C PHE A 119 2.43 8.18 2.37
N ASP A 120 2.25 8.58 3.62
CA ASP A 120 1.44 9.73 3.99
C ASP A 120 2.23 11.03 3.84
N LYS A 121 1.97 11.76 2.75
CA LYS A 121 2.61 13.04 2.45
C LYS A 121 2.33 14.13 3.49
N SER A 122 1.20 14.04 4.21
CA SER A 122 0.86 15.04 5.22
C SER A 122 1.72 14.92 6.47
N SER A 123 2.13 13.71 6.83
CA SER A 123 2.99 13.45 7.99
C SER A 123 4.44 13.10 7.62
N GLY A 124 4.72 12.87 6.33
CA GLY A 124 6.03 12.46 5.82
C GLY A 124 6.46 11.11 6.38
N LYS A 125 5.54 10.14 6.48
CA LYS A 125 5.84 8.81 7.04
C LYS A 125 5.03 7.73 6.32
N PHE A 126 5.58 6.52 6.25
CA PHE A 126 4.80 5.35 5.88
C PHE A 126 3.82 4.98 7.01
N LYS A 127 2.60 4.62 6.62
CA LYS A 127 1.52 4.20 7.52
C LYS A 127 0.77 3.04 6.91
N LEU A 128 0.19 2.22 7.78
CA LEU A 128 -0.77 1.21 7.34
C LEU A 128 -1.98 1.88 6.69
N SER A 129 -2.52 1.26 5.65
CA SER A 129 -3.66 1.81 4.90
C SER A 129 -4.87 2.08 5.79
N ARG A 130 -5.10 1.29 6.85
CA ARG A 130 -6.16 1.55 7.85
C ARG A 130 -5.96 2.82 8.68
N GLU A 131 -4.71 3.28 8.83
CA GLU A 131 -4.33 4.47 9.59
C GLU A 131 -4.34 5.73 8.73
N MET A 132 -4.53 5.57 7.41
CA MET A 132 -4.74 6.66 6.48
C MET A 132 -6.11 7.27 6.76
N LYS A 133 -6.15 8.22 7.70
CA LYS A 133 -7.32 9.09 7.85
C LYS A 133 -7.56 9.75 6.50
N SER A 134 -8.76 9.56 5.96
CA SER A 134 -9.23 10.31 4.80
C SER A 134 -9.01 11.79 5.08
N THR A 135 -7.95 12.35 4.50
CA THR A 135 -7.81 13.79 4.30
C THR A 135 -8.68 14.21 3.10
N GLY A 136 -9.80 13.52 2.87
CA GLY A 136 -10.95 13.98 2.08
C GLY A 136 -11.73 15.10 2.75
N GLY A 137 -11.11 15.86 3.65
CA GLY A 137 -11.55 17.19 4.03
C GLY A 137 -11.34 18.13 2.85
N THR A 138 -12.36 18.20 2.00
CA THR A 138 -12.63 19.22 0.99
C THR A 138 -11.74 20.48 1.09
N LYS A 139 -10.58 20.43 0.41
CA LYS A 139 -9.87 21.67 0.00
C LYS A 139 -10.75 22.57 -0.88
N ALA A 140 -11.93 22.12 -1.29
CA ALA A 140 -12.94 22.93 -1.99
C ALA A 140 -13.78 23.81 -1.04
N GLY A 141 -13.89 23.50 0.25
CA GLY A 141 -14.81 24.21 1.16
C GLY A 141 -14.44 25.68 1.38
N TRP A 142 -13.15 25.99 1.54
CA TRP A 142 -12.67 27.36 1.69
C TRP A 142 -12.74 28.16 0.37
N ILE A 143 -12.58 27.47 -0.77
CA ILE A 143 -12.69 28.08 -2.11
C ILE A 143 -14.13 28.51 -2.39
N VAL A 144 -15.12 27.66 -2.07
CA VAL A 144 -16.54 28.00 -2.21
C VAL A 144 -16.93 29.18 -1.32
N GLY A 145 -16.41 29.22 -0.08
CA GLY A 145 -16.63 30.34 0.84
C GLY A 145 -16.06 31.67 0.32
N LEU A 146 -14.85 31.66 -0.25
CA LEU A 146 -14.24 32.86 -0.85
C LEU A 146 -15.03 33.37 -2.07
N VAL A 147 -15.50 32.47 -2.95
CA VAL A 147 -16.25 32.84 -4.15
C VAL A 147 -17.61 33.45 -3.79
N LEU A 148 -18.32 32.88 -2.82
CA LEU A 148 -19.60 33.42 -2.34
C LEU A 148 -19.41 34.78 -1.64
N GLY A 149 -18.36 34.92 -0.83
CA GLY A 149 -18.04 36.20 -0.19
C GLY A 149 -17.72 37.32 -1.18
N ALA A 150 -16.90 37.01 -2.20
CA ALA A 150 -16.53 37.99 -3.23
C ALA A 150 -17.73 38.42 -4.11
N THR A 151 -18.62 37.49 -4.46
CA THR A 151 -19.82 37.80 -5.25
C THR A 151 -20.82 38.65 -4.48
N ALA A 152 -21.03 38.38 -3.18
CA ALA A 152 -21.87 39.22 -2.34
C ALA A 152 -21.33 40.65 -2.20
N LEU A 153 -20.02 40.80 -1.97
CA LEU A 153 -19.37 42.12 -1.88
C LEU A 153 -19.46 42.90 -3.19
N PHE A 154 -19.26 42.22 -4.33
CA PHE A 154 -19.37 42.82 -5.65
C PHE A 154 -20.79 43.34 -5.96
N LEU A 155 -21.83 42.57 -5.61
CA LEU A 155 -23.22 43.00 -5.77
C LEU A 155 -23.56 44.23 -4.93
N VAL A 156 -23.06 44.29 -3.69
CA VAL A 156 -23.25 45.45 -2.80
C VAL A 156 -22.57 46.69 -3.39
N LEU A 157 -21.35 46.56 -3.91
CA LEU A 157 -20.63 47.66 -4.54
C LEU A 157 -21.35 48.19 -5.79
N ILE A 158 -21.93 47.31 -6.62
CA ILE A 158 -22.76 47.71 -7.76
C ILE A 158 -23.98 48.50 -7.30
N LEU A 159 -24.69 48.02 -6.27
CA LEU A 159 -25.88 48.73 -5.77
C LEU A 159 -25.55 50.12 -5.21
N ILE A 160 -24.41 50.24 -4.52
CA ILE A 160 -23.92 51.54 -4.02
C ILE A 160 -23.56 52.46 -5.19
N PHE A 161 -22.85 51.95 -6.20
CA PHE A 161 -22.46 52.71 -7.38
C PHE A 161 -23.68 53.20 -8.18
N VAL A 162 -24.68 52.34 -8.40
CA VAL A 162 -25.94 52.72 -9.06
C VAL A 162 -26.70 53.80 -8.28
N ARG A 163 -26.65 53.78 -6.94
CA ARG A 163 -27.22 54.86 -6.11
C ARG A 163 -26.43 56.16 -6.15
N LEU A 164 -25.12 56.11 -6.36
CA LEU A 164 -24.27 57.31 -6.45
C LEU A 164 -24.34 57.97 -7.84
N CYS A 165 -24.60 57.19 -8.89
CA CYS A 165 -24.74 57.67 -10.27
C CYS A 165 -26.17 58.12 -10.64
N ARG A 166 -27.12 58.04 -9.70
CA ARG A 166 -28.52 58.45 -9.89
C ARG A 166 -28.84 59.64 -9.02
#